data_AF-A0A932YWC1-F1
#
_entry.id   AF-A0A932YWC1-F1
#
_cell.length_a   1.000
_cell.length_b   1.000
_cell.length_c   1.000
_cell.angle_alpha   90.00
_cell.angle_beta   90.00
_cell.angle_gamma   90.00
#
_symmetry.space_group_name_H-M   'P 1'
#
loop_
_entity.id
_entity.type
_entity.pdbx_description
1 polymer ?
#
loop_
_entity_poly.entity_id
_entity_poly.type
_entity_poly.pdbx_seq_one_letter_code
_entity_poly.pdbx_strand_id
1 'polypeptide(L)' 'MKAIDLRKKPETELISLLREALIEKEELALGLHQKKLKNVKALKTATKNIARIRTILRESRL' A
#
# COMPACT_ATOMS: atom_id res chain seq x y z
N MET A 1 7.57 -2.29 1.18
CA MET A 1 8.39 -1.28 0.46
C MET A 1 9.18 -0.42 1.45
N LYS A 2 10.40 0.03 1.09
CA LYS A 2 11.16 1.01 1.87
C LYS A 2 10.79 2.43 1.42
N ALA A 3 10.79 3.37 2.36
CA ALA A 3 10.40 4.76 2.07
C ALA A 3 11.38 5.46 1.11
N ILE A 4 12.67 5.11 1.18
CA ILE A 4 13.72 5.67 0.31
C ILE A 4 13.42 5.38 -1.17
N ASP A 5 12.96 4.17 -1.49
CA ASP A 5 12.67 3.77 -2.86
C ASP A 5 11.44 4.50 -3.40
N LEU A 6 10.43 4.72 -2.56
CA LEU A 6 9.21 5.44 -2.93
C LEU A 6 9.47 6.93 -3.19
N ARG A 7 10.37 7.58 -2.44
CA ARG A 7 10.71 8.99 -2.65
C ARG A 7 11.41 9.29 -3.98
N LYS A 8 12.01 8.27 -4.61
CA LYS A 8 12.67 8.40 -5.92
C LYS A 8 11.71 8.28 -7.11
N LYS A 9 10.48 7.85 -6.87
CA LYS A 9 9.48 7.64 -7.92
C LYS A 9 8.71 8.94 -8.21
N PRO A 10 8.27 9.17 -9.46
CA PRO A 10 7.40 10.29 -9.79
C PRO A 10 6.02 10.14 -9.13
N GLU A 11 5.31 11.26 -8.95
CA GLU A 11 3.98 11.29 -8.33
C GLU A 11 2.99 10.36 -9.05
N THR A 12 3.04 10.32 -10.38
CA THR A 12 2.19 9.43 -11.21
C THR A 12 2.39 7.95 -10.87
N GLU A 13 3.63 7.53 -10.67
CA GLU A 13 3.96 6.15 -10.31
C GLU A 13 3.56 5.87 -8.86
N LEU A 14 3.74 6.83 -7.95
CA LEU A 14 3.25 6.73 -6.56
C LEU A 14 1.73 6.57 -6.49
N ILE A 15 0.98 7.27 -7.35
CA ILE A 15 -0.47 7.13 -7.47
C ILE A 15 -0.84 5.73 -7.99
N SER A 16 -0.11 5.20 -8.99
CA SER A 16 -0.34 3.83 -9.49
C SER A 16 -0.12 2.80 -8.38
N LEU A 17 1.01 2.88 -7.68
CA LEU A 17 1.34 2.00 -6.56
C LEU A 17 0.33 2.10 -5.42
N LEU A 18 -0.23 3.29 -5.17
CA LEU A 18 -1.28 3.46 -4.18
C LEU A 18 -2.55 2.69 -4.57
N ARG A 19 -2.95 2.74 -5.84
CA ARG A 19 -4.12 2.02 -6.35
C ARG A 19 -3.93 0.51 -6.25
N GLU A 20 -2.79 0.01 -6.69
CA GLU A 20 -2.44 -1.41 -6.60
C GLU A 20 -2.46 -1.90 -5.14
N ALA A 21 -1.84 -1.15 -4.22
CA ALA A 21 -1.82 -1.51 -2.81
C ALA A 21 -3.21 -1.48 -2.15
N LEU A 22 -4.12 -0.62 -2.63
CA LEU A 22 -5.51 -0.58 -2.17
C LEU A 22 -6.29 -1.82 -2.64
N ILE A 23 -6.12 -2.22 -3.90
CA ILE A 23 -6.72 -3.44 -4.44
C ILE A 23 -6.20 -4.67 -3.69
N GLU A 24 -4.88 -4.79 -3.52
CA GLU A 24 -4.26 -5.88 -2.77
C GLU A 24 -4.82 -5.96 -1.34
N LYS A 25 -5.01 -4.80 -0.69
CA LYS A 25 -5.60 -4.74 0.66
C LYS A 25 -7.04 -5.27 0.66
N GLU A 26 -7.86 -4.91 -0.32
CA GLU A 26 -9.25 -5.39 -0.42
C GLU A 26 -9.31 -6.90 -0.67
N GLU A 27 -8.50 -7.43 -1.58
CA GLU A 27 -8.41 -8.86 -1.85
C GLU A 27 -7.99 -9.65 -0.60
N LEU A 28 -6.97 -9.16 0.11
CA LEU A 28 -6.50 -9.77 1.35
C LEU A 28 -7.57 -9.72 2.44
N ALA A 29 -8.30 -8.61 2.55
CA ALA A 29 -9.39 -8.46 3.52
C ALA A 29 -10.56 -9.42 3.22
N LEU A 30 -10.94 -9.54 1.94
CA LEU A 30 -11.99 -10.43 1.50
C LEU A 30 -11.61 -11.90 1.73
N GLY A 31 -10.37 -12.28 1.40
CA GLY A 31 -9.86 -13.63 1.64
C GLY A 31 -9.75 -13.98 3.12
N LEU A 32 -9.43 -13.00 3.99
CA LEU A 32 -9.47 -13.17 5.45
C LEU A 32 -10.89 -13.36 5.95
N HIS A 33 -11.85 -12.58 5.45
CA HIS A 33 -13.26 -12.70 5.84
C HIS A 33 -13.83 -14.08 5.46
N GLN A 34 -13.46 -14.60 4.29
CA GLN A 34 -13.81 -15.95 3.85
C GLN A 34 -13.02 -17.07 4.56
N LYS A 35 -12.15 -16.75 5.53
CA LYS A 35 -11.22 -17.68 6.20
C LYS A 35 -10.30 -18.46 5.25
N LYS A 36 -10.15 -18.01 4.00
CA LYS A 36 -9.29 -18.64 2.98
C LYS A 36 -7.82 -18.21 3.12
N LEU A 37 -7.57 -17.06 3.74
CA LEU A 37 -6.23 -16.54 3.97
C LEU A 37 -5.80 -16.72 5.43
N LYS A 38 -4.67 -17.40 5.64
CA LYS A 38 -4.03 -17.53 6.97
C LYS A 38 -3.02 -16.42 7.26
N ASN A 39 -2.65 -15.63 6.24
CA ASN A 39 -1.58 -14.65 6.34
C ASN A 39 -2.07 -13.23 6.69
N VAL A 40 -2.41 -13.02 7.96
CA VAL A 40 -2.81 -11.70 8.49
C VAL A 40 -1.68 -10.66 8.40
N LYS A 41 -0.42 -11.10 8.35
CA LYS A 41 0.75 -10.20 8.22
C LYS A 41 0.78 -9.48 6.87
N ALA A 42 0.24 -10.09 5.82
CA ALA A 42 0.15 -9.48 4.49
C ALA A 42 -0.72 -8.22 4.53
N LEU A 43 -1.91 -8.31 5.15
CA LEU A 43 -2.84 -7.17 5.29
C LEU A 43 -2.21 -6.00 6.07
N LYS A 44 -1.50 -6.30 7.16
CA LYS A 44 -0.76 -5.29 7.94
C LYS A 44 0.33 -4.62 7.11
N THR A 45 1.00 -5.39 6.24
CA THR A 45 2.06 -4.88 5.37
C THR A 45 1.49 -3.98 4.27
N ALA A 46 0.41 -4.41 3.60
CA ALA A 46 -0.30 -3.60 2.61
C ALA A 46 -0.77 -2.26 3.23
N THR A 47 -1.35 -2.30 4.43
CA THR A 47 -1.78 -1.10 5.16
C THR A 47 -0.62 -0.14 5.45
N LYS A 48 0.54 -0.66 5.88
CA LYS A 48 1.75 0.16 6.10
C LYS A 48 2.30 0.76 4.81
N ASN A 49 2.26 0.02 3.70
CA ASN A 49 2.69 0.53 2.40
C ASN A 49 1.79 1.68 1.94
N ILE A 50 0.46 1.52 2.03
CA ILE A 50 -0.52 2.58 1.73
C ILE A 50 -0.22 3.85 2.53
N ALA A 51 -0.02 3.71 3.85
CA ALA A 51 0.28 4.85 4.72
C ALA A 51 1.56 5.57 4.29
N ARG A 52 2.64 4.82 3.98
CA ARG A 52 3.90 5.40 3.49
C ARG A 52 3.73 6.16 2.18
N ILE A 53 3.03 5.59 1.21
CA ILE A 53 2.80 6.24 -0.08
C ILE A 53 2.01 7.54 0.12
N ARG A 54 0.96 7.53 0.95
CA ARG A 54 0.19 8.74 1.30
C ARG A 54 1.05 9.80 1.98
N THR A 55 1.93 9.41 2.90
CA THR A 55 2.85 10.35 3.55
C THR A 55 3.77 11.02 2.53
N ILE A 56 4.38 10.24 1.63
CA ILE A 56 5.29 10.78 0.61
C ILE A 56 4.54 11.69 -0.36
N LEU A 57 3.36 11.28 -0.84
CA LEU A 57 2.52 12.14 -1.69
C LEU A 57 2.15 13.47 -1.00
N ARG A 58 1.94 13.45 0.32
CA ARG A 58 1.69 14.66 1.10
C ARG A 58 2.95 15.52 1.26
N GLU A 59 4.10 14.91 1.51
CA GLU A 59 5.40 15.59 1.58
C GLU A 59 5.77 16.24 0.24
N SER A 60 5.50 15.59 -0.89
CA SER A 60 5.77 16.13 -2.23
C SER A 60 4.88 17.30 -2.65
N ARG A 61 3.79 17.57 -1.93
CA ARG A 61 2.87 18.69 -2.19
C ARG A 61 3.09 19.90 -1.30
N LEU A 62 3.94 19.77 -0.28
CA LEU A 62 4.38 20.84 0.64
C LEU A 62 5.68 21.45 0.13
#